data_AF-A0A938WEK2-F1
#
_entry.id   AF-A0A938WEK2-F1
#
_cell.length_a   1.000
_cell.length_b   1.000
_cell.length_c   1.000
_cell.angle_alpha   90.00
_cell.angle_beta   90.00
_cell.angle_gamma   90.00
#
_symmetry.space_group_name_H-M   'P 1'
#
loop_
_entity.id
_entity.type
_entity.pdbx_description
1 polymer ?
#
loop_
_entity_poly.entity_id
_entity_poly.type
_entity_poly.pdbx_seq_one_letter_code
_entity_poly.pdbx_strand_id
1 'polypeptide(L)'
;MTTPRASSRLDSPSATDTELRMSPAKPFRWKAFISLYIALSFIVLALSGLVLYVAPPGRVANWSIWRLGLMSKAQWQAVHTIFSFLFIVAGSFHLYYNWKVLTAYLRTKLDEGRRMKRELTSAVATGAVVLGLTIGGVPPFSSVMDAGDELKNAWATPTKEPPIPHAEELTVDKL
;
A
#
# COMPACT_ATOMS: atom_id res chain seq x y z
N MET A 1 -29.82 -59.98 58.03
CA MET A 1 -29.90 -58.72 58.81
C MET A 1 -29.85 -57.55 57.83
N THR A 2 -30.77 -56.62 58.01
CA THR A 2 -31.26 -55.61 57.07
C THR A 2 -30.69 -54.20 57.32
N THR A 3 -30.34 -53.48 56.23
CA THR A 3 -30.35 -52.00 56.02
C THR A 3 -29.35 -51.10 56.80
N PRO A 4 -29.08 -49.82 56.41
CA PRO A 4 -29.66 -49.01 55.33
C PRO A 4 -28.71 -48.25 54.39
N ARG A 5 -29.33 -47.83 53.28
CA ARG A 5 -28.95 -46.91 52.20
C ARG A 5 -28.68 -45.48 52.72
N ALA A 6 -27.51 -44.91 52.41
CA ALA A 6 -27.24 -43.49 52.64
C ALA A 6 -27.62 -42.66 51.40
N SER A 7 -28.36 -41.60 51.68
CA SER A 7 -29.03 -40.67 50.77
C SER A 7 -28.09 -39.93 49.80
N SER A 8 -28.47 -39.95 48.52
CA SER A 8 -28.01 -38.99 47.51
C SER A 8 -28.47 -37.58 47.88
N ARG A 9 -27.55 -36.75 48.36
CA ARG A 9 -27.78 -35.32 48.54
C ARG A 9 -27.57 -34.66 47.17
N LEU A 10 -28.66 -34.33 46.49
CA LEU A 10 -28.65 -33.49 45.29
C LEU A 10 -28.37 -32.05 45.76
N ASP A 11 -27.10 -31.67 45.82
CA ASP A 11 -26.72 -30.28 46.00
C ASP A 11 -27.21 -29.52 44.76
N SER A 12 -28.24 -28.70 44.98
CA SER A 12 -28.74 -27.78 43.96
C SER A 12 -27.68 -26.71 43.71
N PRO A 13 -27.39 -26.35 42.44
CA PRO A 13 -26.40 -25.33 42.15
C PRO A 13 -26.81 -24.00 42.80
N SER A 14 -25.91 -23.46 43.61
CA SER A 14 -26.06 -22.18 44.30
C SER A 14 -26.32 -21.06 43.30
N ALA A 15 -27.29 -20.19 43.60
CA ALA A 15 -27.64 -19.01 42.80
C ALA A 15 -26.49 -17.99 42.63
N THR A 16 -25.32 -18.22 43.26
CA THR A 16 -24.11 -17.41 43.13
C THR A 16 -23.26 -17.76 41.90
N ASP A 17 -23.47 -18.90 41.23
CA ASP A 17 -22.69 -19.32 40.05
C ASP A 17 -23.14 -18.65 38.73
N THR A 18 -24.11 -17.73 38.80
CA THR A 18 -24.53 -16.89 37.66
C THR A 18 -23.81 -15.53 37.68
N GLU A 19 -22.59 -15.47 38.20
CA GLU A 19 -21.69 -14.38 37.81
C GLU A 19 -21.33 -14.56 36.33
N LEU A 20 -21.97 -13.74 35.50
CA LEU A 20 -21.66 -13.45 34.10
C LEU A 20 -20.27 -13.95 33.67
N ARG A 21 -20.22 -15.14 33.07
CA ARG A 21 -19.10 -15.57 32.24
C ARG A 21 -19.03 -14.68 31.00
N MET A 22 -18.52 -13.46 31.18
CA MET A 22 -18.02 -12.67 30.07
C MET A 22 -16.83 -13.42 29.50
N SER A 23 -17.04 -14.07 28.35
CA SER A 23 -15.93 -14.64 27.58
C SER A 23 -14.90 -13.53 27.36
N PRO A 24 -13.61 -13.74 27.70
CA PRO A 24 -12.60 -12.71 27.49
C PRO A 24 -12.56 -12.34 26.00
N ALA A 25 -12.56 -11.05 25.71
CA ALA A 25 -12.51 -10.55 24.34
C ALA A 25 -11.25 -11.06 23.63
N LYS A 26 -11.39 -11.54 22.39
CA LYS A 26 -10.28 -12.10 21.62
C LYS A 26 -9.26 -11.00 21.29
N PRO A 27 -7.95 -11.22 21.51
CA PRO A 27 -6.94 -10.20 21.25
C PRO A 27 -6.82 -9.89 19.76
N PHE A 28 -6.52 -8.63 19.45
CA PHE A 28 -6.34 -8.15 18.09
C PHE A 28 -5.13 -8.82 17.40
N ARG A 29 -5.29 -9.26 16.15
CA ARG A 29 -4.27 -10.00 15.39
C ARG A 29 -3.41 -9.06 14.54
N TRP A 30 -2.44 -8.40 15.16
CA TRP A 30 -1.55 -7.42 14.50
C TRP A 30 -0.89 -7.89 13.21
N LYS A 31 -0.39 -9.14 13.16
CA LYS A 31 0.23 -9.69 11.93
C LYS A 31 -0.75 -9.75 10.75
N ALA A 32 -1.99 -10.16 11.01
CA ALA A 32 -3.03 -10.24 9.99
C ALA A 32 -3.46 -8.84 9.53
N PHE A 33 -3.59 -7.91 10.47
CA PHE A 33 -3.88 -6.51 10.17
C PHE A 33 -2.83 -5.88 9.25
N ILE A 34 -1.54 -6.01 9.59
CA ILE A 34 -0.45 -5.42 8.80
C ILE A 34 -0.42 -6.00 7.38
N SER A 35 -0.55 -7.33 7.24
CA SER A 35 -0.57 -7.95 5.91
C SER A 35 -1.77 -7.49 5.07
N LEU A 36 -2.97 -7.39 5.65
CA LEU A 36 -4.14 -6.87 4.96
C LEU A 36 -3.96 -5.39 4.61
N TYR A 37 -3.40 -4.60 5.53
CA TYR A 37 -3.16 -3.18 5.32
C TYR A 37 -2.18 -2.91 4.18
N ILE A 38 -1.10 -3.71 4.08
CA ILE A 38 -0.16 -3.65 2.95
C ILE A 38 -0.89 -3.95 1.63
N ALA A 39 -1.70 -5.02 1.59
CA ALA A 39 -2.43 -5.39 0.38
C ALA A 39 -3.41 -4.29 -0.07
N LEU A 40 -4.14 -3.69 0.87
CA LEU A 40 -5.04 -2.57 0.58
C LEU A 40 -4.26 -1.32 0.14
N SER A 41 -3.15 -1.02 0.81
CA SER A 41 -2.30 0.12 0.47
C SER A 41 -1.67 -0.04 -0.92
N PHE A 42 -1.30 -1.27 -1.32
CA PHE A 42 -0.83 -1.56 -2.67
C PHE A 42 -1.89 -1.21 -3.73
N ILE A 43 -3.16 -1.55 -3.50
CA ILE A 43 -4.26 -1.20 -4.41
C ILE A 43 -4.40 0.32 -4.53
N VAL A 44 -4.39 1.03 -3.40
CA VAL A 44 -4.47 2.50 -3.38
C VAL A 44 -3.30 3.13 -4.13
N LEU A 45 -2.07 2.62 -3.93
CA LEU A 45 -0.88 3.09 -4.62
C LEU A 45 -0.91 2.83 -6.13
N ALA A 46 -1.35 1.64 -6.55
CA ALA A 46 -1.47 1.29 -7.96
C ALA A 46 -2.48 2.20 -8.68
N LEU A 47 -3.67 2.39 -8.08
CA LEU A 47 -4.71 3.24 -8.64
C LEU A 47 -4.29 4.71 -8.69
N SER A 48 -3.76 5.24 -7.59
CA SER A 48 -3.30 6.63 -7.55
C SER A 48 -2.09 6.88 -8.45
N GLY A 49 -1.18 5.90 -8.57
CA GLY A 49 -0.05 5.97 -9.51
C GLY A 49 -0.50 6.01 -10.97
N LEU A 50 -1.50 5.19 -11.33
CA LEU A 50 -2.09 5.22 -12.68
C LEU A 50 -2.79 6.56 -12.96
N VAL A 51 -3.53 7.10 -11.99
CA VAL A 51 -4.15 8.43 -12.13
C VAL A 51 -3.07 9.50 -12.34
N LEU A 52 -1.99 9.48 -11.56
CA LEU A 52 -0.89 10.45 -11.67
C LEU A 52 -0.08 10.29 -12.96
N TYR A 53 -0.04 9.10 -13.54
CA TYR A 53 0.58 8.86 -14.84
C TYR A 53 -0.17 9.57 -15.98
N VAL A 54 -1.50 9.64 -15.89
CA VAL A 54 -2.39 10.33 -16.86
C VAL A 54 -2.59 11.82 -16.54
N ALA A 55 -2.38 12.22 -15.28
CA ALA A 55 -2.70 13.55 -14.80
C ALA A 55 -1.87 14.65 -15.51
N PRO A 56 -2.48 15.76 -15.93
CA PRO A 56 -1.80 16.82 -16.69
C PRO A 56 -0.64 17.46 -15.93
N PRO A 57 0.25 18.21 -16.62
CA PRO A 57 1.30 18.99 -15.97
C PRO A 57 0.72 19.93 -14.91
N GLY A 58 1.48 20.23 -13.84
CA GLY A 58 1.00 21.05 -12.71
C GLY A 58 0.41 22.40 -13.15
N ARG A 59 1.06 23.06 -14.11
CA ARG A 59 0.62 24.31 -14.73
C ARG A 59 -0.81 24.24 -15.29
N VAL A 60 -1.11 23.20 -16.07
CA VAL A 60 -2.45 22.99 -16.65
C VAL A 60 -3.43 22.54 -15.57
N ALA A 61 -2.99 21.68 -14.65
CA ALA A 61 -3.82 21.15 -13.59
C ALA A 61 -4.36 22.23 -12.65
N ASN A 62 -3.50 23.19 -12.27
CA ASN A 62 -3.86 24.29 -11.39
C ASN A 62 -4.73 25.33 -12.12
N TRP A 63 -4.31 25.74 -13.32
CA TRP A 63 -5.03 26.75 -14.10
C TRP A 63 -6.43 26.32 -14.51
N SER A 64 -6.57 25.09 -15.01
CA SER A 64 -7.86 24.58 -15.49
C SER A 64 -8.73 23.93 -14.40
N ILE A 65 -8.29 23.97 -13.13
CA ILE A 65 -8.94 23.30 -11.99
C ILE A 65 -9.21 21.82 -12.33
N TRP A 66 -8.18 21.13 -12.79
CA TRP A 66 -8.32 19.75 -13.24
C TRP A 66 -8.74 18.83 -12.11
N ARG A 67 -9.73 17.97 -12.40
CA ARG A 67 -10.24 16.96 -11.50
C ARG A 67 -10.43 15.66 -12.24
N LEU A 68 -10.11 14.55 -11.57
CA LEU A 68 -10.47 13.22 -12.01
C LEU A 68 -11.25 12.54 -10.88
N GLY A 69 -12.50 12.20 -11.17
CA GLY A 69 -13.48 11.87 -10.14
C GLY A 69 -13.79 13.07 -9.25
N LEU A 70 -13.67 12.90 -7.93
CA LEU A 70 -13.98 13.94 -6.93
C LEU A 70 -12.74 14.69 -6.44
N MET A 71 -11.54 14.37 -6.95
CA MET A 71 -10.27 14.85 -6.41
C MET A 71 -9.48 15.62 -7.48
N SER A 72 -8.83 16.69 -7.02
CA SER A 72 -7.83 17.43 -7.80
C SER A 72 -6.53 16.63 -7.92
N LYS A 73 -5.65 17.03 -8.86
CA LYS A 73 -4.31 16.44 -8.99
C LYS A 73 -3.53 16.48 -7.68
N ALA A 74 -3.57 17.60 -6.96
CA ALA A 74 -2.87 17.77 -5.68
C ALA A 74 -3.37 16.77 -4.61
N GLN A 75 -4.68 16.52 -4.58
CA GLN A 75 -5.27 15.54 -3.66
C GLN A 75 -4.88 14.11 -4.04
N TRP A 76 -4.87 13.76 -5.33
CA TRP A 76 -4.36 12.46 -5.80
C TRP A 76 -2.89 12.24 -5.44
N GLN A 77 -2.06 13.28 -5.60
CA GLN A 77 -0.65 13.25 -5.19
C GLN A 77 -0.51 13.07 -3.68
N ALA A 78 -1.30 13.80 -2.87
CA ALA A 78 -1.30 13.65 -1.42
C ALA A 78 -1.66 12.22 -0.98
N VAL A 79 -2.71 11.62 -1.56
CA VAL A 79 -3.08 10.22 -1.31
C VAL A 79 -1.92 9.29 -1.64
N HIS A 80 -1.35 9.40 -2.83
CA HIS A 80 -0.26 8.52 -3.27
C HIS A 80 0.95 8.62 -2.34
N THR A 81 1.37 9.84 -1.99
CA THR A 81 2.54 10.08 -1.14
C THR A 81 2.33 9.58 0.28
N ILE A 82 1.18 9.90 0.91
CA ILE A 82 0.90 9.46 2.28
C ILE A 82 0.81 7.94 2.36
N PHE A 83 0.08 7.31 1.43
CA PHE A 83 0.01 5.85 1.39
C PHE A 83 1.36 5.20 1.06
N SER A 84 2.26 5.86 0.34
CA SER A 84 3.61 5.34 0.07
C SER A 84 4.43 5.25 1.36
N PHE A 85 4.40 6.31 2.18
CA PHE A 85 5.06 6.30 3.48
C PHE A 85 4.47 5.24 4.41
N LEU A 86 3.14 5.16 4.50
CA LEU A 86 2.48 4.16 5.33
C LEU A 86 2.75 2.73 4.84
N PHE A 87 2.80 2.51 3.53
CA PHE A 87 3.15 1.23 2.92
C PHE A 87 4.58 0.80 3.29
N ILE A 88 5.55 1.72 3.25
CA ILE A 88 6.93 1.45 3.67
C ILE A 88 6.98 1.08 5.15
N VAL A 89 6.34 1.87 6.02
CA VAL A 89 6.30 1.60 7.47
C VAL A 89 5.65 0.25 7.76
N ALA A 90 4.48 -0.01 7.18
CA ALA A 90 3.79 -1.29 7.33
C ALA A 90 4.62 -2.46 6.77
N GLY A 91 5.27 -2.26 5.62
CA GLY A 91 6.19 -3.23 5.01
C GLY A 91 7.38 -3.56 5.92
N SER A 92 7.98 -2.56 6.57
CA SER A 92 9.02 -2.78 7.58
C SER A 92 8.52 -3.61 8.75
N PHE A 93 7.33 -3.30 9.29
CA PHE A 93 6.74 -4.12 10.35
C PHE A 93 6.40 -5.54 9.89
N HIS A 94 5.92 -5.70 8.65
CA HIS A 94 5.65 -7.00 8.07
C HIS A 94 6.93 -7.83 7.97
N LEU A 95 8.03 -7.23 7.50
CA LEU A 95 9.33 -7.88 7.41
C LEU A 95 9.84 -8.26 8.81
N TYR A 96 9.71 -7.37 9.79
CA TYR A 96 10.10 -7.62 11.17
C TYR A 96 9.32 -8.79 11.79
N TYR A 97 7.99 -8.80 11.70
CA TYR A 97 7.16 -9.85 12.30
C TYR A 97 7.25 -11.20 11.60
N ASN A 98 7.67 -11.21 10.33
CA ASN A 98 7.85 -12.41 9.51
C ASN A 98 9.34 -12.75 9.29
N TRP A 99 10.26 -12.10 10.01
CA TRP A 99 11.72 -12.26 9.80
C TRP A 99 12.18 -13.71 9.95
N LYS A 100 11.65 -14.44 10.94
CA LYS A 100 11.94 -15.87 11.13
C LYS A 100 11.46 -16.72 9.95
N VAL A 101 10.28 -16.41 9.40
CA VAL A 101 9.72 -17.12 8.24
C VAL A 101 10.55 -16.83 6.99
N LEU A 102 10.90 -15.56 6.76
CA LEU A 102 11.73 -15.16 5.64
C LEU A 102 13.13 -15.80 5.71
N THR A 103 13.80 -15.72 6.86
CA THR A 103 15.13 -16.31 7.03
C THR A 103 15.10 -17.82 7.01
N ALA A 104 14.06 -18.48 7.54
CA ALA A 104 13.88 -19.92 7.38
C ALA A 104 13.67 -20.27 5.90
N TYR A 105 12.77 -19.59 5.19
CA TYR A 105 12.54 -19.80 3.76
C TYR A 105 13.83 -19.64 2.95
N LEU A 106 14.56 -18.54 3.19
CA LEU A 106 15.86 -18.31 2.56
C LEU A 106 16.87 -19.39 2.94
N ARG A 107 17.04 -19.75 4.23
CA ARG A 107 18.00 -20.77 4.68
C ARG A 107 17.71 -22.16 4.11
N THR A 108 16.46 -22.61 4.18
CA THR A 108 16.06 -23.93 3.66
C THR A 108 16.30 -24.03 2.15
N LYS A 109 16.15 -22.92 1.42
CA LYS A 109 16.46 -22.84 -0.02
C LYS A 109 17.93 -22.53 -0.33
N LEU A 110 18.67 -21.96 0.62
CA LEU A 110 20.13 -21.78 0.55
C LEU A 110 20.87 -23.10 0.81
N ASP A 111 20.29 -24.03 1.56
CA ASP A 111 20.81 -25.39 1.73
C ASP A 111 20.66 -26.23 0.44
N GLU A 112 19.72 -25.89 -0.46
CA GLU A 112 19.64 -26.37 -1.87
C GLU A 112 20.66 -25.65 -2.82
N GLY A 113 21.81 -25.27 -2.26
CA GLY A 113 22.60 -24.04 -2.51
C GLY A 113 23.34 -23.74 -3.82
N ARG A 114 22.79 -24.01 -5.01
CA ARG A 114 23.33 -23.43 -6.28
C ARG A 114 22.30 -22.69 -7.14
N ARG A 115 21.04 -23.11 -7.10
CA ARG A 115 19.97 -22.52 -7.92
C ARG A 115 19.51 -21.17 -7.40
N MET A 116 19.35 -21.02 -6.08
CA MET A 116 18.86 -19.78 -5.47
C MET A 116 19.86 -18.61 -5.59
N LYS A 117 21.18 -18.88 -5.59
CA LYS A 117 22.19 -17.84 -5.90
C LYS A 117 22.03 -17.32 -7.32
N ARG A 118 21.73 -18.20 -8.29
CA ARG A 118 21.43 -17.78 -9.68
C ARG A 118 20.13 -16.99 -9.75
N GLU A 119 19.07 -17.44 -9.07
CA GLU A 119 17.78 -16.74 -9.03
C GLU A 119 17.92 -15.34 -8.41
N LEU A 120 18.56 -15.22 -7.24
CA LEU A 120 18.81 -13.94 -6.58
C LEU A 120 19.70 -13.02 -7.43
N THR A 121 20.83 -13.52 -7.92
CA THR A 121 21.70 -12.74 -8.81
C THR A 121 20.97 -12.34 -10.08
N SER A 122 20.11 -13.20 -10.64
CA SER A 122 19.30 -12.86 -11.82
C SER A 122 18.24 -11.81 -11.52
N ALA A 123 17.63 -11.81 -10.34
CA ALA A 123 16.67 -10.79 -9.93
C ALA A 123 17.36 -9.44 -9.75
N VAL A 124 18.51 -9.42 -9.06
CA VAL A 124 19.32 -8.21 -8.88
C VAL A 124 19.84 -7.68 -10.23
N ALA A 125 20.39 -8.56 -11.07
CA ALA A 125 20.90 -8.19 -12.39
C ALA A 125 19.78 -7.66 -13.29
N THR A 126 18.64 -8.34 -13.35
CA THR A 126 17.46 -7.87 -14.10
C THR A 126 17.01 -6.50 -13.60
N GLY A 127 16.92 -6.31 -12.28
CA GLY A 127 16.56 -5.01 -11.70
C GLY A 127 17.55 -3.90 -12.05
N ALA A 128 18.85 -4.17 -11.97
CA ALA A 128 19.89 -3.23 -12.35
C ALA A 128 19.87 -2.89 -13.84
N VAL A 129 19.62 -3.87 -14.71
CA VAL A 129 19.47 -3.66 -16.16
C VAL A 129 18.24 -2.79 -16.45
N VAL A 130 17.08 -3.13 -15.87
CA VAL A 130 15.84 -2.34 -16.03
C VAL A 130 16.07 -0.89 -15.58
N LEU A 131 16.71 -0.69 -14.42
CA LEU A 131 17.05 0.63 -13.92
C LEU A 131 17.98 1.40 -14.87
N GLY A 132 19.06 0.76 -15.33
CA GLY A 132 20.01 1.37 -16.26
C GLY A 132 19.37 1.74 -17.60
N LEU A 133 18.54 0.87 -18.17
CA LEU A 133 17.81 1.14 -19.40
C LEU A 133 16.78 2.25 -19.24
N THR A 134 16.11 2.33 -18.08
CA THR A 134 15.17 3.42 -17.76
C THR A 134 15.90 4.76 -17.68
N ILE A 135 17.02 4.83 -16.93
CA ILE A 135 17.84 6.05 -16.82
C ILE A 135 18.42 6.45 -18.19
N GLY A 136 18.83 5.46 -18.99
CA GLY A 136 19.37 5.68 -20.34
C GLY A 136 18.33 6.03 -21.41
N GLY A 137 17.03 6.07 -21.08
CA GLY A 137 15.98 6.40 -22.04
C GLY A 137 15.83 5.36 -23.17
N VAL A 138 16.14 4.10 -22.92
CA VAL A 138 16.12 3.04 -23.95
C VAL A 138 14.73 2.40 -24.03
N PRO A 139 14.18 2.12 -25.23
CA PRO A 139 12.94 1.37 -25.38
C PRO A 139 13.00 -0.03 -24.74
N PRO A 140 11.90 -0.55 -24.17
CA PRO A 140 10.54 0.00 -24.18
C PRO A 140 10.26 1.03 -23.07
N PHE A 141 11.23 1.30 -22.17
CA PHE A 141 10.99 2.15 -21.00
C PHE A 141 10.76 3.61 -21.37
N SER A 142 11.53 4.15 -22.32
CA SER A 142 11.27 5.49 -22.88
C SER A 142 9.93 5.55 -23.58
N SER A 143 9.53 4.54 -24.34
CA SER A 143 8.24 4.52 -25.03
C SER A 143 7.05 4.60 -24.07
N VAL A 144 7.17 3.99 -22.87
CA VAL A 144 6.17 4.19 -21.81
C VAL A 144 6.17 5.64 -21.35
N MET A 145 7.33 6.21 -21.03
CA MET A 145 7.42 7.61 -20.59
C MET A 145 6.87 8.60 -21.63
N ASP A 146 7.20 8.41 -22.91
CA ASP A 146 6.74 9.23 -24.03
C ASP A 146 5.21 9.17 -24.18
N ALA A 147 4.62 7.98 -24.08
CA ALA A 147 3.17 7.82 -24.11
C ALA A 147 2.48 8.53 -22.93
N GLY A 148 3.10 8.48 -21.75
CA GLY A 148 2.65 9.25 -20.59
C GLY A 148 2.69 10.75 -20.85
N ASP A 149 3.76 11.25 -21.45
CA ASP A 149 3.93 12.68 -21.71
C ASP A 149 3.01 13.18 -22.84
N GLU A 150 2.78 12.38 -23.88
CA GLU A 150 1.77 12.66 -24.90
C GLU A 150 0.37 12.79 -24.27
N LEU A 151 0.00 11.86 -23.40
CA LEU A 151 -1.29 11.88 -22.72
C LEU A 151 -1.42 13.08 -21.77
N LYS A 152 -0.34 13.47 -21.09
CA LYS A 152 -0.29 14.68 -20.26
C LYS A 152 -0.45 15.95 -21.10
N ASN A 153 0.22 16.01 -22.24
CA ASN A 153 0.19 17.16 -23.16
C ASN A 153 -1.14 17.27 -23.90
N ALA A 154 -1.87 16.16 -24.11
CA ALA A 154 -3.22 16.19 -24.67
C ALA A 154 -4.22 17.04 -23.85
N TRP A 155 -3.94 17.26 -22.55
CA TRP A 155 -4.72 18.15 -21.71
C TRP A 155 -4.39 19.64 -21.90
N ALA A 156 -3.23 19.95 -22.46
CA ALA A 156 -2.72 21.30 -22.68
C ALA A 156 -3.29 21.91 -23.98
N THR A 157 -4.55 22.30 -23.96
CA THR A 157 -5.15 23.10 -25.05
C THR A 157 -4.82 24.60 -24.86
N PRO A 158 -4.76 25.43 -25.92
CA PRO A 158 -4.43 26.86 -25.81
C PRO A 158 -5.31 27.64 -24.83
N THR A 159 -6.55 27.19 -24.60
CA THR A 159 -7.50 27.77 -23.63
C THR A 159 -7.31 27.31 -22.19
N LYS A 160 -6.52 26.25 -21.96
CA LYS A 160 -6.25 25.63 -20.66
C LYS A 160 -4.79 25.77 -20.21
N GLU A 161 -3.99 26.50 -20.98
CA GLU A 161 -2.68 26.94 -20.52
C GLU A 161 -2.76 28.36 -19.95
N PRO A 162 -2.08 28.64 -18.84
CA PRO A 162 -1.99 29.99 -18.32
C PRO A 162 -1.07 30.83 -19.22
N PRO A 163 -1.38 32.13 -19.41
CA PRO A 163 -0.59 33.02 -20.26
C PRO A 163 0.83 33.28 -19.72
N ILE A 164 1.01 33.14 -18.40
CA ILE A 164 2.29 33.19 -17.70
C ILE A 164 2.33 32.07 -16.63
N PRO A 165 3.52 31.55 -16.27
CA PRO A 165 3.64 30.57 -15.19
C PRO A 165 3.03 31.11 -13.89
N HIS A 166 2.33 30.25 -13.14
CA HIS A 166 1.71 30.59 -11.85
C HIS A 166 0.72 31.78 -11.93
N ALA A 167 0.11 32.03 -13.09
CA ALA A 167 -0.92 33.09 -13.23
C ALA A 167 -2.07 32.91 -12.23
N GLU A 168 -2.34 31.68 -11.80
CA GLU A 168 -3.32 31.34 -10.77
C GLU A 168 -3.00 31.91 -9.37
N GLU A 169 -1.75 32.33 -9.12
CA GLU A 169 -1.30 32.88 -7.84
C GLU A 169 -1.30 34.42 -7.81
N LEU A 170 -1.59 35.08 -8.95
CA LEU A 170 -1.61 36.54 -9.02
C LEU A 170 -2.84 37.11 -8.33
N THR A 171 -2.60 38.06 -7.43
CA THR A 171 -3.63 38.85 -6.75
C THR A 171 -3.95 40.10 -7.56
N VAL A 172 -5.16 40.63 -7.38
CA VAL A 172 -5.68 41.78 -8.16
C VAL A 172 -4.80 43.04 -8.03
N ASP A 173 -4.02 43.13 -6.95
CA ASP A 173 -3.09 44.24 -6.69
C ASP A 173 -1.79 44.19 -7.51
N LYS A 174 -1.53 43.07 -8.22
CA LYS A 174 -0.31 42.83 -9.01
C LYS A 174 -0.55 42.65 -10.51
N LEU A 175 -1.78 42.89 -10.97
CA LEU A 175 -2.15 42.95 -12.38
C LEU A 175 -1.92 44.35 -12.95
#